data_AF-A0A7Y4YNJ1-F1
#
_entry.id   AF-A0A7Y4YNJ1-F1
#
_cell.length_a   1.000
_cell.length_b   1.000
_cell.length_c   1.000
_cell.angle_alpha   90.00
_cell.angle_beta   90.00
_cell.angle_gamma   90.00
#
_symmetry.space_group_name_H-M   'P 1'
#
loop_
_entity.id
_entity.type
_entity.pdbx_description
1 polymer ?
#
loop_
_entity_poly.entity_id
_entity_poly.type
_entity_poly.pdbx_seq_one_letter_code
_entity_poly.pdbx_strand_id
1 'polypeptide(L)' 'MTTALHTPKTPNESLADLAIVKLNEKGLIPEGKSDEIASKLKAGTASREDWKLWIDIALTKKLKGSSDGED' A
#
# COMPACT_ATOMS: atom_id res chain seq x y z
N MET A 1 18.03 4.01 -32.76
CA MET A 1 16.87 4.46 -31.95
C MET A 1 16.45 3.26 -31.11
N THR A 2 16.70 3.28 -29.81
CA THR A 2 16.37 2.16 -28.91
C THR A 2 14.90 2.26 -28.55
N THR A 3 14.08 1.39 -29.13
CA THR A 3 12.65 1.30 -28.85
C THR A 3 12.49 0.80 -27.41
N ALA A 4 12.04 1.67 -26.50
CA ALA A 4 11.69 1.27 -25.15
C ALA A 4 10.50 0.31 -25.22
N LEU A 5 10.74 -0.96 -24.87
CA LEU A 5 9.70 -1.98 -24.74
C LEU A 5 8.79 -1.57 -23.58
N HIS A 6 7.64 -0.96 -23.87
CA HIS A 6 6.55 -0.84 -22.90
C HIS A 6 6.00 -2.24 -22.67
N THR A 7 6.45 -2.90 -21.61
CA THR A 7 5.79 -4.11 -21.12
C THR A 7 4.38 -3.74 -20.67
N PRO A 8 3.32 -4.34 -21.24
CA PRO A 8 1.97 -4.07 -20.81
C PRO A 8 1.82 -4.47 -19.33
N LYS A 9 1.29 -3.55 -18.51
CA LYS A 9 1.04 -3.81 -17.09
C LYS A 9 0.15 -5.04 -16.95
N THR A 10 0.54 -5.96 -16.09
CA THR A 10 -0.33 -7.08 -15.74
C THR A 10 -1.57 -6.59 -14.99
N PRO A 11 -2.66 -7.38 -14.94
CA PRO A 11 -3.83 -7.06 -14.12
C PRO A 11 -3.46 -6.81 -12.66
N ASN A 12 -2.52 -7.59 -12.12
CA ASN A 12 -2.02 -7.45 -10.76
C ASN A 12 -1.29 -6.12 -10.55
N GLU A 13 -0.49 -5.67 -11.53
CA GLU A 13 0.17 -4.37 -11.46
C GLU A 13 -0.81 -3.21 -11.50
N SER A 14 -1.82 -3.28 -12.37
CA SER A 14 -2.87 -2.27 -12.43
C SER A 14 -3.67 -2.21 -11.13
N LEU A 15 -3.96 -3.37 -10.53
CA LEU A 15 -4.63 -3.45 -9.23
C LEU A 15 -3.76 -2.93 -8.10
N ALA A 16 -2.47 -3.24 -8.08
CA ALA A 16 -1.53 -2.74 -7.08
C ALA A 16 -1.46 -1.21 -7.11
N ASP A 17 -1.36 -0.61 -8.30
CA ASP A 17 -1.32 0.84 -8.52
C ASP A 17 -2.59 1.51 -7.95
N LEU A 18 -3.77 1.02 -8.34
CA LEU A 18 -5.06 1.52 -7.85
C LEU A 18 -5.24 1.35 -6.34
N ALA A 19 -4.88 0.18 -5.81
CA ALA A 19 -4.99 -0.11 -4.39
C ALA A 19 -4.09 0.82 -3.56
N ILE A 20 -2.84 1.00 -3.98
CA ILE A 20 -1.90 1.89 -3.27
C ILE A 20 -2.42 3.32 -3.26
N VAL A 21 -2.89 3.84 -4.40
CA VAL A 21 -3.49 5.18 -4.47
C VAL A 21 -4.66 5.29 -3.50
N LYS A 22 -5.62 4.35 -3.55
CA LYS A 22 -6.83 4.40 -2.71
C LYS A 22 -6.55 4.26 -1.22
N LEU A 23 -5.60 3.41 -0.85
CA LEU A 23 -5.21 3.22 0.54
C LEU A 23 -4.44 4.45 1.05
N ASN A 24 -3.60 5.07 0.23
CA ASN A 24 -2.88 6.29 0.58
C ASN A 24 -3.85 7.49 0.76
N GLU A 25 -4.80 7.66 -0.16
CA GLU A 25 -5.86 8.67 -0.06
C GLU A 25 -6.66 8.55 1.25
N LYS A 26 -6.84 7.32 1.76
CA LYS A 26 -7.55 7.06 3.01
C LYS A 26 -6.66 7.09 4.25
N GLY A 27 -5.36 7.30 4.10
CA GLY A 27 -4.39 7.19 5.20
C GLY A 27 -4.32 5.79 5.80
N LEU A 28 -4.63 4.75 5.00
CA LEU A 28 -4.64 3.34 5.40
C LEU A 28 -3.35 2.60 5.02
N ILE A 29 -2.36 3.30 4.44
CA ILE A 29 -1.03 2.74 4.22
C ILE A 29 -0.11 3.18 5.35
N PRO A 30 0.54 2.25 6.06
CA PRO A 30 1.62 2.60 6.96
C PRO A 30 2.80 3.20 6.21
N GLU A 31 3.38 4.27 6.77
CA GLU A 31 4.60 4.87 6.23
C GLU A 31 5.71 3.83 6.12
N GLY A 32 6.37 3.75 4.96
CA GLY A 32 7.40 2.73 4.68
C GLY A 32 6.88 1.34 4.30
N LYS A 33 5.56 1.09 4.32
CA LYS A 33 4.96 -0.19 3.89
C LYS A 33 4.36 -0.17 2.49
N SER A 34 4.27 1.00 1.84
CA SER A 34 3.75 1.13 0.47
C SER A 34 4.43 0.18 -0.53
N ASP A 35 5.75 0.02 -0.42
CA ASP A 35 6.54 -0.78 -1.33
C ASP A 35 6.33 -2.30 -1.12
N GLU A 36 6.20 -2.72 0.14
CA GLU A 36 5.88 -4.10 0.52
C GLU A 36 4.47 -4.49 0.04
N ILE A 37 3.49 -3.59 0.27
CA ILE A 37 2.10 -3.78 -0.19
C ILE A 37 2.08 -3.85 -1.72
N ALA A 38 2.72 -2.92 -2.40
CA ALA A 38 2.79 -2.91 -3.86
C ALA A 38 3.41 -4.19 -4.40
N SER A 39 4.52 -4.65 -3.82
CA SER A 39 5.20 -5.88 -4.22
C SER A 39 4.34 -7.11 -4.03
N LYS A 40 3.66 -7.26 -2.88
CA LYS A 40 2.74 -8.38 -2.63
C LYS A 40 1.51 -8.38 -3.52
N LEU A 41 0.97 -7.20 -3.85
CA LEU A 41 -0.16 -7.07 -4.77
C LEU A 41 0.23 -7.41 -6.21
N LYS A 42 1.39 -6.93 -6.66
CA LYS A 42 1.94 -7.30 -7.98
C LYS A 42 2.21 -8.80 -8.09
N ALA A 43 2.75 -9.40 -7.04
CA ALA A 43 3.00 -10.83 -6.96
C ALA A 43 1.71 -11.67 -6.80
N GLY A 44 0.57 -11.07 -6.45
CA GLY A 44 -0.68 -11.78 -6.17
C GLY A 44 -0.61 -12.64 -4.90
N THR A 45 0.32 -12.35 -3.99
CA THR A 45 0.56 -13.13 -2.76
C THR A 45 0.01 -12.47 -1.50
N ALA A 46 -0.60 -11.29 -1.63
CA ALA A 46 -1.25 -10.58 -0.53
C ALA A 46 -2.41 -11.41 0.04
N SER A 47 -2.24 -11.89 1.27
CA SER A 47 -3.24 -12.71 1.97
C SER A 47 -4.17 -11.85 2.83
N ARG A 48 -5.30 -12.41 3.28
CA ARG A 48 -6.22 -11.72 4.19
C ARG A 48 -5.53 -11.25 5.48
N GLU A 49 -4.58 -12.03 5.98
CA GLU A 49 -3.79 -11.71 7.17
C GLU A 49 -2.87 -10.51 6.95
N ASP A 50 -2.26 -10.40 5.76
CA ASP A 50 -1.46 -9.23 5.37
C ASP A 50 -2.31 -7.95 5.39
N TRP A 51 -3.50 -8.02 4.79
CA TRP A 51 -4.46 -6.91 4.80
C TRP A 51 -4.84 -6.48 6.21
N LYS A 52 -5.13 -7.46 7.08
CA LYS A 52 -5.45 -7.18 8.48
C LYS A 52 -4.28 -6.48 9.17
N LEU A 53 -3.06 -6.97 8.99
CA LEU A 53 -1.84 -6.39 9.57
C LEU A 53 -1.64 -4.94 9.10
N TRP A 54 -1.73 -4.67 7.80
CA TRP A 54 -1.51 -3.33 7.26
C TRP A 54 -2.55 -2.32 7.75
N ILE A 55 -3.82 -2.72 7.80
CA ILE A 55 -4.90 -1.88 8.32
C ILE A 55 -4.71 -1.62 9.82
N ASP A 56 -4.36 -2.65 10.61
CA ASP A 56 -4.14 -2.53 12.05
C ASP A 56 -2.98 -1.57 12.38
N ILE A 57 -1.87 -1.67 11.64
CA ILE A 57 -0.74 -0.75 11.77
C ILE A 57 -1.17 0.69 11.40
N ALA A 58 -1.89 0.87 10.30
CA ALA A 58 -2.35 2.20 9.88
C ALA A 58 -3.31 2.84 10.89
N LEU A 59 -4.25 2.05 11.45
CA LEU A 59 -5.17 2.50 12.50
C LEU A 59 -4.43 2.83 13.80
N THR A 60 -3.46 1.99 14.20
CA THR A 60 -2.63 2.24 15.40
C THR A 60 -1.81 3.53 15.25
N LYS A 61 -1.23 3.78 14.08
CA LYS A 61 -0.51 5.05 13.79
C LYS A 61 -1.46 6.25 13.81
N LYS A 62 -2.67 6.10 13.26
CA LYS A 62 -3.70 7.15 13.28
C LYS A 62 -4.12 7.51 14.71
N LEU A 63 -4.30 6.52 15.58
CA LEU A 63 -4.64 6.72 16.99
C LEU A 63 -3.49 7.37 17.76
N LYS A 64 -2.24 6.93 17.52
CA LYS A 64 -1.06 7.48 18.19
C LYS A 64 -0.72 8.91 17.74
N GLY A 65 -0.99 9.26 16.49
CA GLY A 65 -0.82 10.62 15.96
C GLY A 65 -1.87 11.64 16.42
N SER A 66 -2.94 11.22 17.13
CA SER A 66 -3.92 12.12 17.75
C SER A 66 -3.72 12.28 19.27
N SER A 67 -2.61 11.75 19.81
CA SER A 67 -2.20 11.93 21.21
C SER A 67 -0.87 12.69 21.29
N ASP A 68 -0.70 13.70 20.43
CA ASP A 68 0.26 14.80 20.65
C ASP A 68 -0.55 15.98 21.21
N GLY A 69 -1.09 15.75 22.39
CA GLY A 69 -1.49 16.79 23.33
C GLY A 69 -0.54 16.64 24.49
N GLU A 70 0.61 17.29 24.40
CA GLU A 70 1.52 17.48 25.53
C GLU A 70 1.54 18.98 25.82
N ASP A 71 0.91 19.30 26.97
CA ASP A 71 1.03 20.46 27.89
C ASP A 71 1.50 21.83 27.36
#